data_AF-J2JTJ4-F1
#
_entry.id   AF-J2JTJ4-F1
#
_cell.length_a   1.000
_cell.length_b   1.000
_cell.length_c   1.000
_cell.angle_alpha   90.00
_cell.angle_beta   90.00
_cell.angle_gamma   90.00
#
_symmetry.space_group_name_H-M   'P 1'
#
loop_
_entity.id
_entity.type
_entity.pdbx_description
1 polymer ?
#
loop_
_entity_poly.entity_id
_entity_poly.type
_entity_poly.pdbx_seq_one_letter_code
_entity_poly.pdbx_strand_id
1 'polypeptide(L)'
;MASTRPQKIPLATLQEAARLATRTALEPFGPIPDDVALTLGTHWEDDEVVFELYIAKDQPTDAVVLTETRVNQYDGQVRSVRVFEEVVAGVMAMRTP
;
A
#
# COMPACT_ATOMS: atom_id res chain seq x y z
N MET A 1 -28.83 -26.42 -0.98
CA MET A 1 -28.44 -25.07 -0.52
C MET A 1 -27.26 -24.62 -1.36
N ALA A 2 -27.43 -23.62 -2.21
CA ALA A 2 -26.33 -23.10 -3.00
C ALA A 2 -25.41 -22.30 -2.06
N SER A 3 -24.17 -22.74 -1.85
CA SER A 3 -23.14 -21.89 -1.25
C SER A 3 -22.86 -20.77 -2.23
N THR A 4 -23.48 -19.62 -2.04
CA THR A 4 -23.09 -18.39 -2.71
C THR A 4 -21.72 -18.01 -2.15
N ARG A 5 -20.65 -18.54 -2.74
CA ARG A 5 -19.31 -18.01 -2.45
C ARG A 5 -19.35 -16.53 -2.82
N PRO A 6 -19.03 -15.61 -1.91
CA PRO A 6 -19.04 -14.19 -2.23
C PRO A 6 -18.13 -13.94 -3.43
N GLN A 7 -18.63 -13.19 -4.41
CA GLN A 7 -17.87 -12.88 -5.62
C GLN A 7 -16.69 -11.99 -5.24
N LYS A 8 -15.48 -12.36 -5.64
CA LYS A 8 -14.30 -11.53 -5.43
C LYS A 8 -14.44 -10.23 -6.21
N ILE A 9 -14.09 -9.13 -5.57
CA ILE A 9 -14.04 -7.81 -6.20
C ILE A 9 -12.83 -7.75 -7.15
N PRO A 10 -12.94 -7.09 -8.31
CA PRO A 10 -11.81 -6.92 -9.23
C PRO A 10 -10.61 -6.24 -8.55
N LEU A 11 -9.40 -6.72 -8.84
CA LEU A 11 -8.17 -6.20 -8.23
C LEU A 11 -8.01 -4.68 -8.40
N ALA A 12 -8.37 -4.14 -9.57
CA ALA A 12 -8.30 -2.71 -9.83
C ALA A 12 -9.17 -1.88 -8.87
N THR A 13 -10.34 -2.41 -8.49
CA THR A 13 -11.23 -1.75 -7.50
C THR A 13 -10.62 -1.79 -6.10
N LEU A 14 -10.03 -2.93 -5.71
CA LEU A 14 -9.33 -3.06 -4.43
C LEU A 14 -8.09 -2.15 -4.36
N GLN A 15 -7.36 -2.05 -5.46
CA GLN A 15 -6.19 -1.18 -5.60
C GLN A 15 -6.57 0.30 -5.48
N GLU A 16 -7.71 0.72 -6.02
CA GLU A 16 -8.17 2.10 -5.87
C GLU A 16 -8.55 2.41 -4.42
N ALA A 17 -9.23 1.49 -3.74
CA ALA A 17 -9.52 1.62 -2.31
C ALA A 17 -8.22 1.73 -1.48
N ALA A 18 -7.23 0.89 -1.78
CA ALA A 18 -5.92 0.93 -1.13
C ALA A 18 -5.17 2.24 -1.42
N ARG A 19 -5.21 2.73 -2.66
CA ARG A 19 -4.58 3.99 -3.09
C ARG A 19 -5.15 5.18 -2.33
N LEU A 20 -6.47 5.27 -2.22
CA LEU A 20 -7.13 6.36 -1.51
C LEU A 20 -6.78 6.33 -0.02
N ALA A 21 -6.86 5.15 0.61
CA ALA A 21 -6.52 5.00 2.03
C ALA A 21 -5.04 5.31 2.31
N THR A 22 -4.13 4.84 1.45
CA THR A 22 -2.70 5.14 1.52
C THR A 22 -2.44 6.64 1.37
N ARG A 23 -3.09 7.31 0.41
CA ARG A 23 -2.96 8.76 0.20
C ARG A 23 -3.38 9.52 1.46
N THR A 24 -4.55 9.21 2.01
CA THR A 24 -5.03 9.86 3.24
C THR A 24 -4.09 9.62 4.42
N ALA A 25 -3.53 8.41 4.56
CA ALA A 25 -2.58 8.11 5.62
C ALA A 25 -1.23 8.85 5.47
N LEU A 26 -0.84 9.20 4.25
CA LEU A 26 0.39 9.93 3.95
C LEU A 26 0.23 11.46 3.99
N GLU A 27 -1.00 11.99 3.99
CA GLU A 27 -1.26 13.44 4.04
C GLU A 27 -0.48 14.19 5.13
N PRO A 28 -0.35 13.69 6.38
CA PRO A 28 0.40 14.37 7.43
C PRO A 28 1.91 14.51 7.16
N PHE A 29 2.48 13.65 6.31
CA PHE A 29 3.90 13.63 5.98
C PHE A 29 4.24 14.56 4.80
N GLY A 30 3.22 15.04 4.08
CA GLY A 30 3.39 15.84 2.87
C GLY A 30 3.67 14.99 1.62
N PRO A 31 3.92 15.66 0.47
CA PRO A 31 4.12 14.97 -0.79
C PRO A 31 5.45 14.20 -0.81
N ILE A 32 5.41 12.94 -1.24
CA ILE A 32 6.63 12.16 -1.54
C ILE A 32 7.32 12.82 -2.75
N PRO A 33 8.66 13.01 -2.72
CA PRO A 33 9.40 13.59 -3.83
C PRO A 33 9.24 12.80 -5.14
N ASP A 34 9.14 13.52 -6.27
CA ASP A 34 8.92 12.91 -7.60
C ASP A 34 10.11 12.09 -8.12
N ASP A 35 11.31 12.32 -7.57
CA ASP A 35 12.54 11.58 -7.88
C ASP A 35 12.62 10.23 -7.15
N VAL A 36 11.70 9.97 -6.22
CA VAL A 36 11.59 8.67 -5.55
C VAL A 36 10.81 7.71 -6.44
N ALA A 37 11.50 6.67 -6.93
CA ALA A 37 10.90 5.59 -7.70
C ALA A 37 10.02 4.69 -6.84
N LEU A 38 8.76 5.09 -6.66
CA LEU A 38 7.75 4.32 -5.93
C LEU A 38 7.25 3.13 -6.76
N THR A 39 7.22 1.97 -6.13
CA THR A 39 6.70 0.73 -6.69
C THR A 39 5.52 0.23 -5.84
N LEU A 40 4.51 -0.32 -6.51
CA LEU A 40 3.37 -0.95 -5.87
C LEU A 40 3.55 -2.48 -5.88
N GLY A 41 3.69 -3.06 -4.69
CA GLY A 41 3.61 -4.49 -4.43
C GLY A 41 2.17 -4.91 -4.19
N THR A 42 1.82 -6.11 -4.64
CA THR A 42 0.50 -6.70 -4.45
C THR A 42 0.64 -8.18 -4.16
N HIS A 43 0.09 -8.65 -3.04
CA HIS A 43 0.01 -10.07 -2.73
C HIS A 43 -1.29 -10.40 -1.99
N TRP A 44 -1.60 -11.69 -1.91
CA TRP A 44 -2.85 -12.19 -1.32
C TRP A 44 -2.53 -12.85 0.03
N GLU A 45 -3.25 -12.46 1.09
CA GLU A 45 -3.17 -13.07 2.42
C GLU A 45 -4.60 -13.43 2.86
N ASP A 46 -4.90 -14.73 2.98
CA ASP A 46 -6.23 -15.23 3.36
C ASP A 46 -7.38 -14.61 2.55
N ASP A 47 -8.23 -13.83 3.22
CA ASP A 47 -9.39 -13.13 2.69
C ASP A 47 -9.08 -11.67 2.29
N GLU A 48 -7.80 -11.30 2.25
CA GLU A 48 -7.31 -9.95 2.02
C GLU A 48 -6.33 -9.88 0.83
N VAL A 49 -6.28 -8.70 0.22
CA VAL A 49 -5.24 -8.28 -0.71
C VAL A 49 -4.41 -7.23 0.01
N VAL A 50 -3.12 -7.48 0.07
CA VAL A 50 -2.14 -6.57 0.66
C VAL A 50 -1.49 -5.78 -0.46
N PHE A 51 -1.48 -4.46 -0.30
CA PHE A 51 -0.86 -3.50 -1.20
C PHE A 51 0.26 -2.79 -0.46
N GLU A 52 1.48 -2.91 -0.98
CA GLU A 52 2.67 -2.30 -0.40
C GLU A 52 3.17 -1.20 -1.31
N LEU A 53 3.35 0.01 -0.78
CA LEU A 53 4.07 1.06 -1.46
C LEU A 53 5.50 1.04 -0.97
N TYR A 54 6.46 0.80 -1.86
CA TYR A 54 7.87 0.67 -1.49
C TYR A 54 8.81 1.31 -2.50
N ILE A 55 10.04 1.57 -2.07
CA ILE A 55 11.14 2.00 -2.92
C ILE A 55 11.98 0.77 -3.25
N ALA A 56 12.07 0.42 -4.53
CA ALA A 56 12.90 -0.67 -5.00
C ALA A 56 14.39 -0.29 -4.88
N LYS A 57 15.22 -1.26 -4.50
CA LYS A 57 16.69 -1.14 -4.46
C LYS A 57 17.35 -2.25 -5.26
N ASP A 58 18.67 -2.28 -5.25
CA ASP A 58 19.48 -3.24 -6.02
C ASP A 58 19.13 -4.71 -5.72
N GLN A 59 18.74 -5.01 -4.48
CA GLN A 59 18.22 -6.34 -4.10
C GLN A 59 16.80 -6.24 -3.52
N PRO A 60 15.94 -7.26 -3.74
CA PRO A 60 14.60 -7.28 -3.16
C PRO A 60 14.58 -7.16 -1.63
N THR A 61 15.60 -7.69 -0.95
CA THR A 61 15.75 -7.60 0.51
C THR A 61 16.05 -6.19 1.02
N ASP A 62 16.53 -5.32 0.14
CA ASP A 62 16.86 -3.94 0.47
C ASP A 62 15.68 -2.98 0.15
N ALA A 63 14.56 -3.51 -0.34
CA ALA A 63 13.36 -2.75 -0.61
C ALA A 63 12.86 -2.07 0.67
N VAL A 64 12.45 -0.81 0.53
CA VAL A 64 12.03 0.02 1.66
C VAL A 64 10.54 0.24 1.57
N VAL A 65 9.77 -0.46 2.41
CA VAL A 65 8.31 -0.33 2.46
C VAL A 65 7.92 0.93 3.21
N LEU A 66 7.13 1.79 2.56
CA LEU A 66 6.62 3.04 3.11
C LEU A 66 5.25 2.83 3.75
N THR A 67 4.39 2.07 3.08
CA THR A 67 3.04 1.78 3.56
C THR A 67 2.61 0.38 3.18
N GLU A 68 1.82 -0.24 4.04
CA GLU A 68 1.13 -1.50 3.78
C GLU A 68 -0.37 -1.26 3.98
N THR A 69 -1.19 -1.59 2.99
CA THR A 69 -2.65 -1.47 3.07
C THR A 69 -3.29 -2.82 2.81
N ARG A 70 -4.14 -3.27 3.73
CA ARG A 70 -4.89 -4.52 3.60
C ARG A 70 -6.34 -4.26 3.25
N VAL A 71 -6.85 -4.91 2.20
CA VAL A 71 -8.22 -4.75 1.72
C VAL A 71 -8.88 -6.11 1.62
N ASN A 72 -10.07 -6.27 2.20
CA ASN A 72 -10.80 -7.52 2.09
C ASN A 72 -11.30 -7.75 0.66
N GLN A 73 -11.06 -8.94 0.12
CA GLN A 73 -11.30 -9.24 -1.30
C GLN A 73 -12.78 -9.42 -1.67
N TYR A 74 -13.68 -9.51 -0.69
CA TYR A 74 -15.11 -9.78 -0.90
C TYR A 74 -15.99 -8.56 -0.70
N ASP A 75 -15.64 -7.66 0.22
CA ASP A 75 -16.41 -6.44 0.49
C ASP A 75 -15.66 -5.14 0.11
N GLY A 76 -14.36 -5.23 -0.21
CA GLY A 76 -13.55 -4.12 -0.68
C GLY A 76 -13.21 -3.13 0.43
N GLN A 77 -13.48 -3.47 1.68
CA GLN A 77 -13.20 -2.61 2.82
C GLN A 77 -11.71 -2.70 3.18
N VAL A 78 -11.13 -1.53 3.42
CA VAL A 78 -9.77 -1.41 3.97
C VAL A 78 -9.81 -1.87 5.42
N ARG A 79 -9.04 -2.91 5.73
CA ARG A 79 -8.94 -3.50 7.07
C ARG A 79 -7.88 -2.81 7.92
N SER A 80 -6.76 -2.45 7.29
CA SER A 80 -5.70 -1.70 7.94
C SER A 80 -4.88 -0.91 6.92
N VAL A 81 -4.32 0.20 7.40
CA VAL A 81 -3.26 0.94 6.72
C VAL A 81 -2.16 1.12 7.75
N ARG A 82 -0.96 0.63 7.43
CA ARG A 82 0.23 0.83 8.22
C ARG A 82 1.16 1.76 7.46
N VAL A 83 1.57 2.84 8.13
CA VAL A 83 2.61 3.74 7.64
C VAL A 83 3.87 3.46 8.44
N PHE A 84 4.98 3.22 7.75
CA PHE A 84 6.29 3.06 8.39
C PHE A 84 6.87 4.46 8.61
N GLU A 85 6.40 5.15 9.65
CA GLU A 85 6.62 6.59 9.84
C GLU A 85 8.09 7.00 9.83
N GLU A 86 8.97 6.26 10.49
CA GLU A 86 10.42 6.53 10.51
C GLU A 86 11.03 6.47 9.10
N VAL A 87 10.56 5.52 8.30
CA VAL A 87 11.01 5.33 6.93
C VAL A 87 10.50 6.47 6.05
N VAL A 88 9.21 6.79 6.16
CA VAL A 88 8.61 7.91 5.43
C VAL A 88 9.31 9.21 5.80
N ALA A 89 9.50 9.49 7.09
CA ALA A 89 10.24 10.66 7.56
C ALA A 89 11.68 10.70 7.03
N GLY A 90 12.38 9.56 7.01
CA GLY A 90 13.72 9.44 6.43
C GLY A 90 13.77 9.80 4.95
N VAL A 91 12.81 9.28 4.15
CA VAL A 91 12.67 9.61 2.73
C VAL A 91 12.34 11.09 2.54
N MET A 92 11.46 11.65 3.36
CA MET A 92 11.12 13.08 3.31
C MET A 92 12.30 13.97 3.75
N ALA A 93 13.16 13.49 4.65
CA ALA A 93 14.32 14.23 5.15
C ALA A 93 15.52 14.20 4.20
N MET A 94 15.57 13.27 3.23
CA MET A 94 16.54 13.31 2.11
C MET A 94 16.38 14.55 1.21
N ARG A 95 15.37 15.41 1.49
CA ARG A 95 15.40 16.85 1.20
C ARG A 95 16.62 17.52 1.83
N THR A 96 17.81 17.34 1.28
CA THR A 96 18.92 18.25 1.58
C THR A 96 19.63 18.61 0.27
N PRO A 97 19.48 19.85 -0.23
CA PRO A 97 20.38 20.40 -1.24
C PRO A 97 21.78 20.65 -0.67
#